data_AF-A0A8H6VQF3-F1
#
_entry.id   AF-A0A8H6VQF3-F1
#
_cell.length_a   1.000
_cell.length_b   1.000
_cell.length_c   1.000
_cell.angle_alpha   90.00
_cell.angle_beta   90.00
_cell.angle_gamma   90.00
#
_symmetry.space_group_name_H-M   'P 1'
#
loop_
_entity.id
_entity.type
_entity.pdbx_description
1 polymer ?
#
loop_
_entity_poly.entity_id
_entity_poly.type
_entity_poly.pdbx_seq_one_letter_code
_entity_poly.pdbx_strand_id
1 'polypeptide(L)'
;MLRAKAAVDDIELDGSEHHFFNTTLPSNILGYATSTLRTLKLFSKFYWGYHPSFNFSALHFPCLKSLTLEKFTFAFDAQLSWILSHQDTLESLTLDDCPIIIGGRTPNGKHYRPAKAPPSSQLSQTQEGDLIWIYETRWHSYFKLLAEGLPHLRFFNFGEGDLYYERNFTDDYEFGLQLADTRYCVFDGQRSCHDETFCELSSYIGRKAVRYDIRGPRPGAWEQATRDIPPPACEREDAEALQDLIDAIAKRIGGHKLMITKAKEKPLRH
;
A
#
# COMPACT_ATOMS: atom_id res chain seq x y z
N MET A 1 16.09 7.77 -22.67
CA MET A 1 14.91 7.59 -21.78
C MET A 1 15.42 6.85 -20.54
N LEU A 2 15.73 7.54 -19.44
CA LEU A 2 16.17 6.84 -18.22
C LEU A 2 14.96 6.17 -17.55
N ARG A 3 15.03 4.85 -17.46
CA ARG A 3 14.11 4.01 -16.68
C ARG A 3 14.93 3.53 -15.47
N ALA A 4 14.62 4.01 -14.27
CA ALA A 4 15.17 3.39 -13.07
C ALA A 4 14.23 2.27 -12.67
N LYS A 5 14.82 1.11 -12.46
CA LYS A 5 14.12 -0.11 -12.11
C LYS A 5 14.91 -0.78 -11.01
N ALA A 6 14.30 -0.88 -9.85
CA ALA A 6 14.86 -1.63 -8.73
C ALA A 6 14.03 -2.91 -8.59
N ALA A 7 14.69 -4.03 -8.83
CA ALA A 7 14.23 -5.36 -8.45
C ALA A 7 14.96 -5.71 -7.16
N VAL A 8 14.23 -6.04 -6.10
CA VAL A 8 14.81 -6.49 -4.83
C VAL A 8 14.66 -8.01 -4.79
N ASP A 9 15.48 -8.70 -5.58
CA ASP A 9 15.54 -10.15 -5.56
C ASP A 9 16.86 -10.57 -4.88
N ASP A 10 16.70 -11.27 -3.75
CA ASP A 10 17.74 -12.06 -3.07
C ASP A 10 18.78 -11.29 -2.23
N ILE A 11 18.29 -10.52 -1.25
CA ILE A 11 19.09 -10.18 -0.07
C ILE A 11 18.71 -11.20 1.01
N GLU A 12 19.67 -11.87 1.66
CA GLU A 12 19.40 -12.68 2.87
C GLU A 12 19.10 -11.73 4.05
N LEU A 13 17.93 -11.89 4.70
CA LEU A 13 17.24 -10.82 5.44
C LEU A 13 17.34 -11.03 6.97
N ASP A 14 18.17 -10.22 7.65
CA ASP A 14 18.35 -10.23 9.12
C ASP A 14 17.99 -8.89 9.81
N GLY A 15 17.06 -8.11 9.24
CA GLY A 15 16.77 -6.73 9.66
C GLY A 15 17.43 -5.65 8.79
N SER A 16 18.21 -6.09 7.79
CA SER A 16 18.80 -5.28 6.72
C SER A 16 17.78 -4.59 5.79
N GLU A 17 16.52 -5.06 5.75
CA GLU A 17 15.46 -4.53 4.89
C GLU A 17 15.15 -3.06 5.17
N HIS A 18 15.01 -2.69 6.44
CA HIS A 18 14.74 -1.31 6.83
C HIS A 18 15.86 -0.36 6.38
N HIS A 19 17.10 -0.84 6.41
CA HIS A 19 18.24 -0.08 5.93
C HIS A 19 18.20 0.05 4.40
N PHE A 20 17.92 -1.03 3.68
CA PHE A 20 17.77 -0.97 2.24
C PHE A 20 16.67 0.02 1.82
N PHE A 21 15.45 -0.12 2.35
CA PHE A 21 14.31 0.73 1.99
C PHE A 21 14.47 2.19 2.47
N ASN A 22 15.02 2.46 3.65
CA ASN A 22 15.14 3.84 4.15
C ASN A 22 16.46 4.54 3.79
N THR A 23 17.48 3.81 3.35
CA THR A 23 18.81 4.38 3.10
C THR A 23 19.29 4.05 1.70
N THR A 24 19.51 2.78 1.37
CA THR A 24 20.12 2.39 0.10
C THR A 24 19.26 2.77 -1.11
N LEU A 25 17.98 2.40 -1.09
CA LEU A 25 17.05 2.67 -2.18
C LEU A 25 16.88 4.18 -2.44
N PRO A 26 16.54 5.03 -1.45
CA PRO A 26 16.35 6.45 -1.71
C PRO A 26 17.66 7.18 -2.03
N SER A 27 18.74 6.94 -1.29
CA SER A 27 19.97 7.73 -1.43
C SER A 27 20.86 7.23 -2.57
N ASN A 28 21.05 5.92 -2.70
CA ASN A 28 22.06 5.35 -3.59
C ASN A 28 21.50 4.92 -4.94
N ILE A 29 20.19 4.64 -5.03
CA ILE A 29 19.56 4.17 -6.26
C ILE A 29 18.71 5.29 -6.88
N LEU A 30 17.75 5.81 -6.13
CA LEU A 30 16.78 6.77 -6.66
C LEU A 30 17.29 8.22 -6.68
N GLY A 31 18.11 8.60 -5.71
CA GLY A 31 18.60 9.98 -5.53
C GLY A 31 19.30 10.56 -6.76
N TYR A 32 20.10 9.74 -7.46
CA TYR A 32 20.85 10.18 -8.64
C TYR A 32 19.99 10.41 -9.88
N ALA A 33 18.78 9.83 -9.94
CA ALA A 33 17.90 9.92 -11.11
C ALA A 33 16.79 10.98 -10.94
N THR A 34 16.71 11.65 -9.78
CA THR A 34 15.58 12.52 -9.39
C THR A 34 15.13 13.49 -10.49
N SER A 35 16.04 14.21 -11.12
CA SER A 35 15.71 15.23 -12.13
C SER A 35 15.31 14.69 -13.51
N THR A 36 15.63 13.43 -13.84
CA THR A 36 15.43 12.88 -15.20
C THR A 36 14.49 11.69 -15.25
N LEU A 37 14.16 11.12 -14.09
CA LEU A 37 13.36 9.91 -14.00
C LEU A 37 11.93 10.18 -14.49
N ARG A 38 11.52 9.43 -15.52
CA ARG A 38 10.17 9.50 -16.09
C ARG A 38 9.31 8.30 -15.76
N THR A 39 9.94 7.18 -15.45
CA THR A 39 9.26 5.92 -15.14
C THR A 39 9.93 5.33 -13.92
N LEU A 40 9.15 5.11 -12.87
CA LEU A 40 9.57 4.42 -11.65
C LEU A 40 8.70 3.19 -11.49
N LYS A 41 9.32 2.01 -11.50
CA LYS A 41 8.65 0.75 -11.15
C LYS A 41 9.39 0.13 -9.96
N LEU A 42 8.68 -0.09 -8.86
CA LEU A 42 9.21 -0.70 -7.64
C LEU A 42 8.43 -1.96 -7.34
N PHE A 43 9.16 -3.08 -7.25
CA PHE A 43 8.63 -4.41 -7.04
C PHE A 43 9.33 -5.08 -5.88
N SER A 44 8.62 -5.92 -5.16
CA SER A 44 9.13 -6.67 -4.03
C SER A 44 8.39 -7.99 -3.90
N LYS A 45 9.10 -9.06 -3.53
CA LYS A 45 8.48 -10.34 -3.17
C LYS A 45 7.58 -10.19 -1.93
N PHE A 46 7.91 -9.24 -1.06
CA PHE A 46 7.23 -8.97 0.20
C PHE A 46 6.55 -7.60 0.21
N TYR A 47 5.55 -7.45 1.08
CA TYR A 47 4.93 -6.16 1.34
C TYR A 47 5.95 -5.17 1.94
N TRP A 48 5.85 -3.91 1.55
CA TRP A 48 6.76 -2.84 1.99
C TRP A 48 6.03 -1.50 2.07
N GLY A 49 6.66 -0.45 2.61
CA GLY A 49 6.05 0.88 2.75
C GLY A 49 5.78 1.25 4.21
N TYR A 50 4.90 0.51 4.88
CA TYR A 50 4.78 0.57 6.34
C TYR A 50 5.85 -0.28 7.03
N HIS A 51 5.98 -1.56 6.63
CA HIS A 51 6.98 -2.49 7.12
C HIS A 51 7.44 -3.46 6.00
N PRO A 52 8.74 -3.53 5.67
CA PRO A 52 9.77 -2.58 6.07
C PRO A 52 9.39 -1.17 5.64
N SER A 53 9.73 -0.20 6.49
CA SER A 53 9.26 1.17 6.29
C SER A 53 10.00 1.83 5.13
N PHE A 54 9.28 2.59 4.32
CA PHE A 54 9.84 3.38 3.23
C PHE A 54 9.27 4.78 3.24
N ASN A 55 10.14 5.79 3.28
CA ASN A 55 9.74 7.19 3.31
C ASN A 55 10.08 7.93 2.01
N PHE A 56 9.06 8.17 1.19
CA PHE A 56 9.19 8.97 -0.03
C PHE A 56 9.44 10.47 0.22
N SER A 57 9.26 11.00 1.44
CA SER A 57 9.29 12.46 1.70
C SER A 57 10.61 13.15 1.33
N ALA A 58 11.72 12.42 1.19
CA ALA A 58 13.01 12.97 0.76
C ALA A 58 13.22 12.93 -0.76
N LEU A 59 12.28 12.36 -1.53
CA LEU A 59 12.39 12.18 -2.97
C LEU A 59 11.27 12.95 -3.69
N HIS A 60 11.64 13.66 -4.76
CA HIS A 60 10.68 14.23 -5.70
C HIS A 60 11.21 14.06 -7.11
N PHE A 61 10.33 13.64 -8.03
CA PHE A 61 10.67 13.31 -9.40
C PHE A 61 9.93 14.26 -10.36
N PRO A 62 10.44 15.47 -10.63
CA PRO A 62 9.73 16.50 -11.40
C PRO A 62 9.44 16.14 -12.87
N CYS A 63 9.88 14.98 -13.35
CA CYS A 63 9.63 14.48 -14.70
C CYS A 63 8.85 13.15 -14.71
N LEU A 64 8.34 12.69 -13.57
CA LEU A 64 7.74 11.38 -13.41
C LEU A 64 6.40 11.29 -14.15
N LYS A 65 6.36 10.49 -15.21
CA LYS A 65 5.17 10.24 -16.02
C LYS A 65 4.47 8.94 -15.67
N SER A 66 5.21 7.93 -15.20
CA SER A 66 4.66 6.60 -14.91
C SER A 66 5.20 6.08 -13.59
N LEU A 67 4.29 5.68 -12.71
CA LEU A 67 4.59 5.08 -11.42
C LEU A 67 3.92 3.71 -11.33
N THR A 68 4.71 2.68 -11.03
CA THR A 68 4.22 1.33 -10.70
C THR A 68 4.74 0.95 -9.33
N LEU A 69 3.83 0.59 -8.44
CA LEU A 69 4.12 0.04 -7.12
C LEU A 69 3.49 -1.34 -7.04
N GLU A 70 4.28 -2.35 -6.66
CA GLU A 70 3.78 -3.68 -6.29
C GLU A 70 3.98 -3.93 -4.80
N LYS A 71 2.97 -4.49 -4.13
CA LYS A 71 3.01 -4.84 -2.70
C LYS A 71 3.33 -3.66 -1.77
N PHE A 72 3.06 -2.44 -2.23
CA PHE A 72 3.23 -1.25 -1.41
C PHE A 72 2.03 -1.05 -0.49
N THR A 73 2.29 -1.06 0.81
CA THR A 73 1.28 -0.94 1.87
C THR A 73 1.09 0.51 2.26
N PHE A 74 -0.15 0.98 2.21
CA PHE A 74 -0.54 2.31 2.67
C PHE A 74 -0.98 2.26 4.12
N ALA A 75 -0.47 3.15 4.96
CA ALA A 75 -0.81 3.20 6.38
C ALA A 75 -0.92 4.64 6.91
N PHE A 76 -0.64 5.64 6.07
CA PHE A 76 -0.72 7.06 6.42
C PHE A 76 -0.81 7.94 5.17
N ASP A 77 -1.44 9.11 5.33
CA ASP A 77 -1.76 10.00 4.22
C ASP A 77 -0.54 10.49 3.44
N ALA A 78 0.63 10.60 4.09
CA ALA A 78 1.84 11.09 3.45
C ALA A 78 2.29 10.23 2.25
N GLN A 79 1.90 8.95 2.19
CA GLN A 79 2.20 8.08 1.05
C GLN A 79 1.39 8.51 -0.18
N LEU A 80 0.08 8.72 -0.01
CA LEU A 80 -0.76 9.24 -1.08
C LEU A 80 -0.37 10.68 -1.43
N SER A 81 -0.12 11.54 -0.44
CA SER A 81 0.30 12.93 -0.68
C SER A 81 1.56 13.00 -1.55
N TRP A 82 2.48 12.05 -1.39
CA TRP A 82 3.65 11.97 -2.25
C TRP A 82 3.31 11.64 -3.71
N ILE A 83 2.39 10.69 -3.94
CA ILE A 83 1.90 10.39 -5.30
C ILE A 83 1.26 11.65 -5.90
N LEU A 84 0.37 12.30 -5.14
CA LEU A 84 -0.31 13.53 -5.56
C LEU A 84 0.64 14.71 -5.80
N SER A 85 1.81 14.74 -5.16
CA SER A 85 2.82 15.78 -5.42
C SER A 85 3.34 15.78 -6.87
N HIS A 86 3.07 14.72 -7.63
CA HIS A 86 3.42 14.61 -9.05
C HIS A 86 2.26 14.97 -10.00
N GLN A 87 1.24 15.69 -9.51
CA GLN A 87 0.04 16.07 -10.26
C GLN A 87 0.29 16.67 -11.65
N ASP A 88 1.37 17.44 -11.81
CA ASP A 88 1.71 18.16 -13.04
C ASP A 88 2.31 17.26 -14.13
N THR A 89 2.77 16.06 -13.76
CA THR A 89 3.55 15.19 -14.66
C THR A 89 3.08 13.74 -14.75
N LEU A 90 2.40 13.24 -13.72
CA LEU A 90 2.02 11.83 -13.65
C LEU A 90 0.88 11.52 -14.61
N GLU A 91 1.16 10.68 -15.61
CA GLU A 91 0.23 10.26 -16.66
C GLU A 91 -0.26 8.82 -16.48
N SER A 92 0.50 8.00 -15.76
CA SER A 92 0.23 6.56 -15.57
C SER A 92 0.52 6.14 -14.13
N LEU A 93 -0.44 5.48 -13.50
CA LEU A 93 -0.33 4.94 -12.14
C LEU A 93 -0.82 3.49 -12.11
N THR A 94 0.04 2.60 -11.60
CA THR A 94 -0.27 1.18 -11.38
C THR A 94 -0.02 0.83 -9.92
N LEU A 95 -1.04 0.32 -9.26
CA LEU A 95 -1.02 -0.16 -7.89
C LEU A 95 -1.37 -1.66 -7.89
N ASP A 96 -0.35 -2.49 -7.89
CA ASP A 96 -0.48 -3.96 -7.93
C ASP A 96 -0.34 -4.52 -6.51
N ASP A 97 -1.37 -5.23 -6.03
CA ASP A 97 -1.42 -5.82 -4.70
C ASP A 97 -1.00 -4.81 -3.61
N CYS A 98 -1.48 -3.57 -3.72
CA CYS A 98 -1.14 -2.51 -2.78
C CYS A 98 -2.30 -2.33 -1.79
N PRO A 99 -2.23 -2.85 -0.55
CA PRO A 99 -3.34 -2.72 0.40
C PRO A 99 -3.22 -1.47 1.27
N ILE A 100 -4.33 -1.06 1.88
CA ILE A 100 -4.34 -0.12 3.01
C ILE A 100 -4.36 -0.92 4.32
N ILE A 101 -3.37 -0.70 5.18
CA ILE A 101 -3.36 -1.15 6.57
C ILE A 101 -4.32 -0.28 7.36
N ILE A 102 -5.48 -0.83 7.71
CA ILE A 102 -6.57 -0.13 8.41
C ILE A 102 -6.35 -0.05 9.93
N GLY A 103 -5.29 -0.65 10.42
CA GLY A 103 -4.89 -0.63 11.81
C GLY A 103 -3.92 -1.74 12.13
N GLY A 104 -3.45 -1.78 13.37
CA GLY A 104 -2.51 -2.81 13.76
C GLY A 104 -1.95 -2.69 15.16
N ARG A 105 -1.14 -3.67 15.51
CA ARG A 105 -0.34 -3.73 16.72
C ARG A 105 1.13 -3.57 16.38
N THR A 106 1.76 -2.61 17.04
CA THR A 106 3.17 -2.30 16.91
C THR A 106 3.87 -2.57 18.24
N PRO A 107 4.84 -3.50 18.28
CA PRO A 107 5.60 -3.77 19.49
C PRO A 107 6.27 -2.51 20.02
N ASN A 108 6.13 -2.25 21.32
CA ASN A 108 6.82 -1.14 21.98
C ASN A 108 8.23 -1.57 22.38
N GLY A 109 9.09 -1.75 21.38
CA GLY A 109 10.45 -2.26 21.54
C GLY A 109 11.48 -1.47 20.74
N LYS A 110 12.73 -1.44 21.20
CA LYS A 110 13.84 -0.69 20.58
C LYS A 110 14.17 -1.13 19.14
N HIS A 111 13.78 -2.34 18.76
CA HIS A 111 14.10 -2.97 17.48
C HIS A 111 13.04 -2.70 16.40
N TYR A 112 11.85 -2.23 16.78
CA TYR A 112 10.80 -1.87 15.83
C TYR A 112 10.62 -0.34 15.82
N ARG A 113 11.15 0.33 14.79
CA ARG A 113 10.90 1.76 14.56
C ARG A 113 10.19 1.93 13.23
N PRO A 114 8.87 2.12 13.20
CA PRO A 114 8.21 2.53 11.96
C PRO A 114 8.78 3.90 11.55
N ALA A 115 9.02 4.17 10.26
CA ALA A 115 9.63 5.44 9.84
C ALA A 115 8.74 6.65 10.17
N LYS A 116 7.44 6.43 10.39
CA LYS A 116 6.51 7.37 11.00
C LYS A 116 5.67 6.66 12.05
N ALA A 117 5.46 7.32 13.19
CA ALA A 117 4.48 6.87 14.18
C ALA A 117 3.09 6.74 13.52
N PRO A 118 2.24 5.81 13.96
CA PRO A 118 0.91 5.62 13.39
C PRO A 118 0.15 6.95 13.32
N PRO A 119 -0.60 7.21 12.23
CA PRO A 119 -1.28 8.48 12.02
C PRO A 119 -2.53 8.59 12.90
N SER A 120 -2.34 9.05 14.13
CA SER A 120 -3.32 9.86 14.86
C SER A 120 -4.53 9.20 15.57
N SER A 121 -5.11 10.05 16.43
CA SER A 121 -6.35 10.05 17.23
C SER A 121 -6.69 8.88 18.17
N GLN A 122 -6.43 7.62 17.82
CA GLN A 122 -6.89 6.50 18.62
C GLN A 122 -5.76 5.50 18.92
N LEU A 123 -4.83 5.91 19.77
CA LEU A 123 -3.80 5.02 20.31
C LEU A 123 -4.34 4.31 21.55
N SER A 124 -4.26 2.98 21.56
CA SER A 124 -4.39 2.19 22.78
C SER A 124 -3.09 1.46 23.04
N GLN A 125 -2.87 1.05 24.29
CA GLN A 125 -1.73 0.22 24.65
C GLN A 125 -2.21 -1.15 25.12
N THR A 126 -1.52 -2.20 24.71
CA THR A 126 -1.70 -3.54 25.30
C THR A 126 -1.11 -3.58 26.70
N GLN A 127 -1.31 -4.68 27.42
CA GLN A 127 -0.71 -4.86 28.75
C GLN A 127 0.83 -4.94 28.68
N GLU A 128 1.35 -5.49 27.59
CA GLU A 128 2.78 -5.60 27.25
C GLU A 128 3.37 -4.26 26.79
N GLY A 129 2.53 -3.23 26.64
CA GLY A 129 2.92 -1.89 26.24
C GLY A 129 2.88 -1.64 24.73
N ASP A 130 2.47 -2.62 23.93
CA ASP A 130 2.38 -2.49 22.47
C ASP A 130 1.35 -1.45 22.05
N LEU A 131 1.63 -0.74 20.97
CA LEU A 131 0.76 0.29 20.45
C LEU A 131 -0.28 -0.31 19.50
N ILE A 132 -1.55 -0.15 19.83
CA ILE A 132 -2.68 -0.43 18.95
C ILE A 132 -3.13 0.87 18.29
N TRP A 133 -3.27 0.83 16.98
CA TRP A 133 -3.68 1.98 16.17
C TRP A 133 -4.69 1.58 15.11
N ILE A 134 -5.48 2.55 14.67
CA ILE A 134 -6.48 2.41 13.61
C ILE A 134 -6.23 3.53 12.59
N TYR A 135 -6.35 3.19 11.32
CA TYR A 135 -6.32 4.13 10.20
C TYR A 135 -7.68 4.11 9.52
N GLU A 136 -8.38 5.24 9.57
CA GLU A 136 -9.77 5.34 9.12
C GLU A 136 -9.90 5.49 7.60
N THR A 137 -8.82 5.85 6.91
CA THR A 137 -8.85 6.05 5.47
C THR A 137 -9.09 4.74 4.72
N ARG A 138 -9.77 4.86 3.59
CA ARG A 138 -10.22 3.76 2.73
C ARG A 138 -9.88 4.05 1.28
N TRP A 139 -9.94 3.03 0.43
CA TRP A 139 -9.69 3.14 -1.00
C TRP A 139 -10.65 4.11 -1.67
N HIS A 140 -11.93 4.15 -1.30
CA HIS A 140 -12.86 5.15 -1.83
C HIS A 140 -12.40 6.59 -1.61
N SER A 141 -11.78 6.89 -0.45
CA SER A 141 -11.19 8.21 -0.19
C SER A 141 -9.96 8.46 -1.08
N TYR A 142 -9.11 7.45 -1.27
CA TYR A 142 -7.94 7.55 -2.14
C TYR A 142 -8.34 7.73 -3.61
N PHE A 143 -9.29 6.96 -4.13
CA PHE A 143 -9.76 7.07 -5.51
C PHE A 143 -10.33 8.45 -5.80
N LYS A 144 -11.11 9.01 -4.88
CA LYS A 144 -11.60 10.40 -4.99
C LYS A 144 -10.45 11.40 -5.07
N LEU A 145 -9.46 11.29 -4.18
CA LEU A 145 -8.30 12.18 -4.18
C LEU A 145 -7.41 12.02 -5.43
N LEU A 146 -7.27 10.81 -5.96
CA LEU A 146 -6.59 10.57 -7.24
C LEU A 146 -7.37 11.19 -8.41
N ALA A 147 -8.69 11.10 -8.39
CA ALA A 147 -9.57 11.70 -9.39
C ALA A 147 -9.51 13.23 -9.35
N GLU A 148 -9.37 13.85 -8.19
CA GLU A 148 -9.28 15.31 -8.08
C GLU A 148 -7.84 15.83 -8.27
N GLY A 149 -6.85 15.10 -7.72
CA GLY A 149 -5.48 15.57 -7.58
C GLY A 149 -4.50 15.14 -8.67
N LEU A 150 -4.89 14.28 -9.63
CA LEU A 150 -4.03 13.91 -10.75
C LEU A 150 -4.69 14.25 -12.09
N PRO A 151 -4.73 15.54 -12.49
CA PRO A 151 -5.45 16.00 -13.68
C PRO A 151 -4.89 15.46 -14.99
N HIS A 152 -3.60 15.07 -15.01
CA HIS A 152 -2.93 14.50 -16.17
C HIS A 152 -2.93 12.98 -16.21
N LEU A 153 -3.56 12.30 -15.24
CA LEU A 153 -3.63 10.84 -15.21
C LEU A 153 -4.51 10.33 -16.37
N ARG A 154 -3.91 9.49 -17.21
CA ARG A 154 -4.51 8.89 -18.42
C ARG A 154 -4.63 7.37 -18.32
N PHE A 155 -3.74 6.74 -17.56
CA PHE A 155 -3.73 5.30 -17.34
C PHE A 155 -3.76 5.01 -15.85
N PHE A 156 -4.72 4.21 -15.42
CA PHE A 156 -4.82 3.76 -14.05
C PHE A 156 -5.02 2.25 -14.03
N ASN A 157 -4.24 1.57 -13.20
CA ASN A 157 -4.39 0.15 -12.95
C ASN A 157 -4.35 -0.11 -11.44
N PHE A 158 -5.25 -0.98 -10.98
CA PHE A 158 -5.49 -1.26 -9.58
C PHE A 158 -6.06 -2.67 -9.43
N GLY A 159 -5.54 -3.43 -8.47
CA GLY A 159 -5.97 -4.81 -8.23
C GLY A 159 -4.80 -5.71 -7.87
N GLU A 160 -4.94 -6.99 -8.19
CA GLU A 160 -3.96 -8.02 -7.89
C GLU A 160 -3.59 -8.76 -9.17
N GLY A 161 -2.31 -8.70 -9.52
CA GLY A 161 -1.72 -9.40 -10.64
C GLY A 161 -1.71 -10.92 -10.51
N ASP A 162 -1.54 -11.64 -11.63
CA ASP A 162 -1.38 -13.09 -11.58
C ASP A 162 -0.01 -13.45 -10.97
N LEU A 163 -0.03 -13.91 -9.72
CA LEU A 163 1.15 -14.22 -8.91
C LEU A 163 1.93 -15.46 -9.40
N TYR A 164 1.39 -16.23 -10.35
CA TYR A 164 1.80 -17.62 -10.62
C TYR A 164 2.78 -17.85 -11.78
N TYR A 165 3.25 -16.82 -12.47
CA TYR A 165 4.24 -17.00 -13.53
C TYR A 165 5.53 -16.25 -13.20
N GLU A 166 6.67 -16.85 -13.52
CA GLU A 166 7.99 -16.23 -13.49
C GLU A 166 7.92 -14.92 -14.29
N ARG A 167 7.72 -13.80 -13.58
CA ARG A 167 7.35 -12.53 -14.20
C ARG A 167 8.56 -11.96 -14.90
N ASN A 168 8.51 -11.91 -16.23
CA ASN A 168 9.45 -11.13 -17.02
C ASN A 168 9.20 -9.66 -16.76
N PHE A 169 10.06 -9.14 -15.89
CA PHE A 169 10.39 -7.76 -15.58
C PHE A 169 10.18 -6.73 -16.71
N THR A 170 10.20 -7.10 -17.99
CA THR A 170 10.16 -6.21 -19.16
C THR A 170 8.75 -5.91 -19.69
N ASP A 171 7.74 -6.67 -19.31
CA ASP A 171 6.45 -6.58 -19.98
C ASP A 171 5.61 -5.42 -19.41
N ASP A 172 5.03 -4.61 -20.30
CA ASP A 172 4.08 -3.56 -19.91
C ASP A 172 2.80 -4.27 -19.43
N TYR A 173 2.66 -4.27 -18.11
CA TYR A 173 1.75 -5.13 -17.37
C TYR A 173 0.36 -4.51 -17.27
N GLU A 174 -0.61 -5.14 -17.92
CA GLU A 174 -2.02 -4.77 -17.90
C GLU A 174 -2.84 -5.91 -17.26
N PHE A 175 -2.79 -6.03 -15.93
CA PHE A 175 -3.83 -6.74 -15.19
C PHE A 175 -5.08 -5.87 -15.16
N GLY A 176 -6.27 -6.48 -15.12
CA GLY A 176 -7.48 -5.69 -15.20
C GLY A 176 -7.80 -4.94 -13.91
N LEU A 177 -8.56 -3.86 -14.03
CA LEU A 177 -9.08 -3.10 -12.88
C LEU A 177 -10.01 -4.00 -12.04
N GLN A 178 -9.61 -4.29 -10.80
CA GLN A 178 -10.39 -5.11 -9.87
C GLN A 178 -10.21 -4.65 -8.42
N LEU A 179 -11.29 -4.69 -7.64
CA LEU A 179 -11.20 -4.58 -6.20
C LEU A 179 -10.81 -5.95 -5.63
N ALA A 180 -9.52 -6.14 -5.36
CA ALA A 180 -9.06 -7.35 -4.70
C ALA A 180 -9.59 -7.44 -3.26
N ASP A 181 -9.85 -8.65 -2.78
CA ASP A 181 -10.21 -8.90 -1.38
C ASP A 181 -9.06 -8.58 -0.41
N THR A 182 -7.84 -8.54 -0.95
CA THR A 182 -6.60 -8.19 -0.24
C THR A 182 -6.41 -6.69 -0.07
N ARG A 183 -7.26 -5.83 -0.64
CA ARG A 183 -7.09 -4.36 -0.66
C ARG A 183 -7.02 -3.69 0.73
N TYR A 184 -7.45 -4.39 1.77
CA TYR A 184 -7.31 -3.97 3.16
C TYR A 184 -6.70 -5.04 4.02
N CYS A 185 -5.98 -4.62 5.05
CA CYS A 185 -5.27 -5.52 5.92
C CYS A 185 -5.00 -4.92 7.31
N VAL A 186 -4.56 -5.76 8.23
CA VAL A 186 -4.15 -5.37 9.58
C VAL A 186 -2.69 -5.73 9.78
N PHE A 187 -1.95 -4.88 10.47
CA PHE A 187 -0.56 -5.14 10.82
C PHE A 187 -0.44 -5.76 12.22
N ASP A 188 0.32 -6.84 12.38
CA ASP A 188 0.62 -7.41 13.70
C ASP A 188 2.13 -7.71 13.84
N GLY A 189 2.83 -6.87 14.60
CA GLY A 189 4.29 -6.95 14.73
C GLY A 189 4.83 -7.95 15.75
N GLN A 190 4.02 -8.72 16.48
CA GLN A 190 4.55 -9.71 17.45
C GLN A 190 4.99 -11.04 16.83
N ARG A 191 4.54 -11.39 15.60
CA ARG A 191 4.98 -12.63 14.95
C ARG A 191 6.35 -12.41 14.32
N SER A 192 7.36 -13.12 14.81
CA SER A 192 8.72 -13.12 14.28
C SER A 192 8.71 -13.32 12.76
N CYS A 193 9.38 -12.42 12.07
CA CYS A 193 9.63 -12.32 10.63
C CYS A 193 10.42 -13.49 10.00
N HIS A 194 10.23 -14.72 10.49
CA HIS A 194 10.99 -15.90 10.03
C HIS A 194 10.14 -17.01 9.42
N ASP A 195 8.81 -16.90 9.43
CA ASP A 195 7.96 -17.77 8.61
C ASP A 195 7.50 -17.00 7.37
N GLU A 196 7.63 -17.64 6.22
CA GLU A 196 7.30 -17.16 4.87
C GLU A 196 5.83 -16.75 4.68
N THR A 197 5.03 -16.82 5.74
CA THR A 197 3.80 -16.04 5.96
C THR A 197 4.14 -14.74 6.69
N PHE A 198 4.74 -13.80 5.93
CA PHE A 198 4.63 -12.36 6.21
C PHE A 198 3.22 -12.08 6.70
N CYS A 199 3.10 -11.29 7.79
CA CYS A 199 1.87 -10.79 8.39
C CYS A 199 0.64 -11.45 7.76
N GLU A 200 -0.17 -12.19 8.52
CA GLU A 200 -1.58 -12.20 8.18
C GLU A 200 -2.07 -10.71 8.25
N LEU A 201 -1.75 -9.86 7.27
CA LEU A 201 -2.68 -9.48 6.23
C LEU A 201 -3.56 -10.70 6.03
N SER A 202 -4.46 -10.93 7.00
CA SER A 202 -5.64 -11.67 6.74
C SER A 202 -6.20 -10.86 5.59
N SER A 203 -5.93 -11.30 4.36
CA SER A 203 -6.92 -11.29 3.34
C SER A 203 -8.20 -11.55 4.10
N TYR A 204 -9.12 -10.60 4.06
CA TYR A 204 -10.39 -10.72 4.74
C TYR A 204 -11.19 -11.84 4.04
N ILE A 205 -10.63 -13.05 3.95
CA ILE A 205 -11.28 -14.31 3.68
C ILE A 205 -12.07 -14.60 4.96
N GLY A 206 -13.13 -13.82 5.16
CA GLY A 206 -14.10 -14.00 6.22
C GLY A 206 -14.09 -12.95 7.33
N ARG A 207 -14.69 -11.78 7.06
CA ARG A 207 -15.75 -11.12 7.87
C ARG A 207 -15.57 -10.97 9.40
N LYS A 208 -14.40 -11.20 9.99
CA LYS A 208 -14.21 -11.20 11.45
C LYS A 208 -13.27 -10.08 11.86
N ALA A 209 -13.68 -9.34 12.89
CA ALA A 209 -12.85 -8.30 13.46
C ALA A 209 -11.56 -8.91 14.05
N VAL A 210 -10.44 -8.19 13.90
CA VAL A 210 -9.21 -8.51 14.62
C VAL A 210 -9.30 -7.91 16.01
N ARG A 211 -9.20 -8.76 17.03
CA ARG A 211 -9.35 -8.36 18.45
C ARG A 211 -8.00 -8.32 19.13
N TYR A 212 -7.72 -7.20 19.80
CA TYR A 212 -6.55 -7.01 20.65
C TYR A 212 -6.96 -6.84 22.11
N ASP A 213 -6.26 -7.51 23.02
CA ASP A 213 -6.38 -7.25 24.45
C ASP A 213 -5.64 -5.95 24.78
N ILE A 214 -6.36 -4.97 25.34
CA ILE A 214 -5.81 -3.67 25.72
C ILE A 214 -5.77 -3.50 27.23
N ARG A 215 -4.89 -2.60 27.69
CA ARG A 215 -4.78 -2.27 29.11
C ARG A 215 -6.08 -1.63 29.59
N GLY A 216 -6.69 -2.22 30.62
CA GLY A 216 -7.89 -1.69 31.27
C GLY A 216 -7.67 -0.29 31.86
N PRO A 217 -8.75 0.49 32.07
CA PRO A 217 -8.67 1.90 32.48
C PRO A 217 -8.14 2.11 33.91
N ARG A 218 -8.03 1.05 34.73
CA ARG A 218 -7.51 1.13 36.10
C ARG A 218 -6.43 0.07 36.36
N PRO A 219 -5.35 0.40 37.09
CA PRO A 219 -4.40 -0.61 37.58
C PRO A 219 -5.14 -1.65 38.44
N GLY A 220 -4.97 -2.94 38.12
CA GLY A 220 -5.64 -4.03 38.82
C GLY A 220 -7.05 -4.37 38.30
N ALA A 221 -7.57 -3.63 37.31
CA ALA A 221 -8.82 -3.98 36.65
C ALA A 221 -8.65 -5.15 35.66
N TRP A 222 -8.82 -6.38 36.14
CA TRP A 222 -9.06 -7.63 35.41
C TRP A 222 -10.22 -7.66 34.40
N GLU A 223 -11.00 -6.59 34.24
CA GLU A 223 -11.89 -6.48 33.09
C GLU A 223 -11.01 -6.32 31.83
N GLN A 224 -10.90 -7.41 31.07
CA GLN A 224 -10.24 -7.46 29.76
C GLN A 224 -10.92 -6.42 28.86
N ALA A 225 -10.34 -5.23 28.77
CA ALA A 225 -10.71 -4.28 27.75
C ALA A 225 -10.18 -4.83 26.43
N THR A 226 -11.06 -4.99 25.44
CA THR A 226 -10.68 -5.46 24.10
C THR A 226 -10.88 -4.35 23.09
N ARG A 227 -10.03 -4.30 22.07
CA ARG A 227 -10.20 -3.42 20.92
C ARG A 227 -10.34 -4.22 19.65
N ASP A 228 -11.48 -4.06 18.99
CA ASP A 228 -11.80 -4.72 17.74
C ASP A 228 -11.48 -3.77 16.57
N ILE A 229 -10.77 -4.30 15.56
CA ILE A 229 -10.60 -3.68 14.25
C ILE A 229 -11.54 -4.42 13.30
N PRO A 230 -12.74 -3.87 13.01
CA PRO A 230 -13.72 -4.54 12.18
C PRO A 230 -13.30 -4.59 10.71
N PRO A 231 -13.85 -5.53 9.93
CA PRO A 231 -13.76 -5.48 8.48
C PRO A 231 -14.22 -4.13 7.94
N PRO A 232 -13.54 -3.59 6.92
CA PRO A 232 -14.02 -2.43 6.22
C PRO A 232 -15.32 -2.81 5.48
N ALA A 233 -16.44 -2.28 5.95
CA ALA A 233 -17.74 -2.44 5.31
C ALA A 233 -17.97 -1.33 4.26
N CYS A 234 -17.06 -1.22 3.29
CA CYS A 234 -17.04 -0.14 2.30
C CYS A 234 -16.85 -0.62 0.85
N GLU A 235 -17.24 -1.87 0.55
CA GLU A 235 -17.05 -2.46 -0.79
C GLU A 235 -17.80 -1.69 -1.88
N ARG A 236 -19.03 -1.26 -1.60
CA ARG A 236 -19.82 -0.48 -2.55
C ARG A 236 -19.22 0.91 -2.76
N GLU A 237 -18.83 1.58 -1.68
CA GLU A 237 -18.20 2.89 -1.71
C GLU A 237 -16.87 2.85 -2.48
N ASP A 238 -16.07 1.79 -2.29
CA ASP A 238 -14.84 1.56 -3.06
C ASP A 238 -15.13 1.36 -4.55
N ALA A 239 -16.18 0.60 -4.89
CA ALA A 239 -16.55 0.33 -6.27
C ALA A 239 -17.07 1.57 -6.99
N GLU A 240 -17.93 2.34 -6.34
CA GLU A 240 -18.47 3.61 -6.85
C GLU A 240 -17.32 4.61 -7.07
N ALA A 241 -16.45 4.81 -6.08
CA ALA A 241 -15.34 5.75 -6.19
C ALA A 241 -14.28 5.31 -7.22
N LEU A 242 -14.04 4.01 -7.38
CA LEU A 242 -13.18 3.49 -8.45
C LEU A 242 -13.78 3.78 -9.83
N GLN A 243 -15.08 3.57 -10.00
CA GLN A 243 -15.77 3.89 -11.24
C GLN A 243 -15.73 5.39 -11.54
N ASP A 244 -15.95 6.25 -10.54
CA ASP A 244 -15.85 7.70 -10.68
C ASP A 244 -14.44 8.14 -11.14
N LEU A 245 -13.39 7.52 -10.60
CA LEU A 245 -12.00 7.75 -11.03
C LEU A 245 -11.80 7.34 -12.50
N ILE A 246 -12.31 6.17 -12.89
CA ILE A 246 -12.23 5.68 -14.27
C ILE A 246 -12.95 6.63 -15.23
N ASP A 247 -14.15 7.10 -14.87
CA ASP A 247 -14.93 8.03 -15.68
C ASP A 247 -14.27 9.40 -15.77
N ALA A 248 -13.65 9.88 -14.69
CA ALA A 248 -12.84 11.09 -14.69
C ALA A 248 -11.66 10.99 -15.66
N ILE A 249 -10.96 9.84 -15.67
CA ILE A 249 -9.87 9.55 -16.62
C ILE A 249 -10.42 9.49 -18.06
N ALA A 250 -11.54 8.80 -18.29
CA ALA A 250 -12.21 8.68 -19.58
C ALA A 250 -12.50 10.05 -20.22
N LYS A 251 -13.00 10.97 -19.39
CA LYS A 251 -13.34 12.33 -19.79
C LYS A 251 -12.11 13.13 -20.21
N ARG A 252 -10.96 12.95 -19.53
CA ARG A 252 -9.70 13.65 -19.84
C ARG A 252 -9.10 13.21 -21.17
N ILE A 253 -9.21 11.94 -21.51
CA ILE A 253 -8.66 11.38 -22.75
C ILE A 253 -9.57 11.63 -23.98
N GLY A 254 -10.69 12.36 -23.81
CA GLY A 254 -11.57 12.74 -24.92
C GLY A 254 -12.35 11.58 -25.53
N GLY A 255 -12.64 10.52 -24.76
CA GLY A 255 -13.38 9.35 -25.25
C GLY A 255 -12.60 8.45 -26.21
N HIS A 256 -11.32 8.73 -26.50
CA HIS A 256 -10.48 7.81 -27.25
C HIS A 256 -10.07 6.63 -26.36
N LYS A 257 -10.77 5.51 -26.60
CA LYS A 257 -10.51 4.13 -26.15
C LYS A 257 -9.67 4.06 -24.87
N LEU A 258 -10.37 4.12 -23.74
CA LEU A 258 -9.85 3.59 -22.49
C LEU A 258 -9.32 2.18 -22.78
N MET A 259 -8.01 1.98 -22.67
CA MET A 259 -7.43 0.64 -22.54
C MET A 259 -7.75 0.19 -21.11
N ILE A 260 -9.04 0.01 -20.81
CA ILE A 260 -9.47 -0.80 -19.67
C ILE A 260 -9.27 -2.21 -20.16
N THR A 261 -8.15 -2.80 -19.81
CA THR A 261 -8.07 -4.25 -19.70
C THR A 261 -9.10 -4.63 -18.66
N LYS A 262 -10.29 -5.07 -19.09
CA LYS A 262 -11.19 -5.75 -18.17
C LYS A 262 -10.49 -7.02 -17.73
N ALA A 263 -10.51 -7.29 -16.43
CA ALA A 263 -10.04 -8.56 -15.91
C ALA A 263 -10.76 -9.68 -16.70
N LYS A 264 -10.01 -10.64 -17.24
CA LYS A 264 -10.62 -11.86 -17.78
C LYS A 264 -11.34 -12.52 -16.62
N GLU A 265 -12.66 -12.66 -16.72
CA GLU A 265 -13.47 -13.43 -15.77
C GLU A 265 -12.81 -14.81 -15.58
N LYS A 266 -12.23 -15.05 -14.39
CA LYS A 266 -11.78 -16.39 -14.02
C LYS A 266 -13.04 -17.22 -13.80
N PRO A 267 -13.21 -18.38 -14.46
CA PRO A 267 -14.32 -19.26 -14.16
C PRO A 267 -14.22 -19.71 -12.70
N LEU A 268 -15.34 -19.56 -11.97
CA LEU A 268 -15.52 -20.10 -10.63
C LEU A 268 -15.15 -21.59 -10.65
N ARG A 269 -14.08 -21.95 -9.94
CA ARG A 269 -13.77 -23.36 -9.68
C ARG A 269 -14.75 -23.85 -8.60
N HIS A 270 -15.63 -24.77 -9.00
CA HIS A 270 -16.49 -25.54 -8.12
C HIS A 270 -15.69 -26.56 -7.30
#